data_AF-T1GYE2-F1
#
_entry.id   AF-T1GYE2-F1
#
_cell.length_a   1.000
_cell.length_b   1.000
_cell.length_c   1.000
_cell.angle_alpha   90.00
_cell.angle_beta   90.00
_cell.angle_gamma   90.00
#
_symmetry.space_group_name_H-M   'P 1'
#
loop_
_entity.id
_entity.type
_entity.pdbx_description
1 polymer ?
#
loop_
_entity_poly.entity_id
_entity_poly.type
_entity_poly.pdbx_seq_one_letter_code
_entity_poly.pdbx_strand_id
1 'polypeptide(L)'
;KEAFAEIIKHKVSSHDYSVKIESGSSKGDNYIGVVYRAIVESPKDAKDNEKRDNFSVIVKVPPQNPIRRKQFFARPCFLREALAYDEILPILKEFQSIRNIKMEDTFYEYPECYKTLTEDYHEAVFLRDLRMDKFFMLNRFEEITIDYVLLVVRI
;
A
#
# COMPACT_ATOMS: atom_id res chain seq x y z
N LYS A 1 6.23 -5.99 13.77
CA LYS A 1 6.50 -7.39 13.35
C LYS A 1 5.23 -8.23 13.43
N GLU A 2 4.49 -8.18 14.54
CA GLU A 2 3.22 -8.92 14.73
C GLU A 2 2.16 -8.57 13.67
N ALA A 3 1.93 -7.27 13.41
CA ALA A 3 0.99 -6.81 12.39
C ALA A 3 1.25 -7.41 11.00
N PHE A 4 2.53 -7.51 10.59
CA PHE A 4 2.88 -8.07 9.29
C PHE A 4 2.67 -9.59 9.24
N ALA A 5 2.97 -10.30 10.33
CA ALA A 5 2.73 -11.74 10.44
C ALA A 5 1.23 -12.09 10.37
N GLU A 6 0.37 -11.25 10.96
CA GLU A 6 -1.09 -11.37 10.87
C GLU A 6 -1.57 -11.22 9.42
N ILE A 7 -1.07 -10.22 8.68
CA ILE A 7 -1.39 -10.04 7.26
C ILE A 7 -1.01 -11.29 6.45
N ILE A 8 0.17 -11.86 6.68
CA ILE A 8 0.61 -13.09 5.99
C ILE A 8 -0.33 -14.26 6.28
N LYS A 9 -0.70 -14.49 7.53
CA LYS A 9 -1.60 -15.60 7.92
C LYS A 9 -2.96 -15.54 7.23
N HIS A 10 -3.45 -14.35 6.90
CA HIS A 10 -4.72 -14.17 6.18
C HIS A 10 -4.59 -14.28 4.67
N LYS A 11 -3.38 -14.13 4.10
CA LYS A 11 -3.16 -14.06 2.65
C LYS A 11 -2.42 -15.27 2.08
N VAL A 12 -1.72 -16.05 2.91
CA VAL A 12 -0.93 -17.21 2.49
C VAL A 12 -1.39 -18.43 3.27
N SER A 13 -1.80 -19.48 2.56
CA SER A 13 -2.30 -20.72 3.17
C SER A 13 -1.16 -21.63 3.64
N SER A 14 0.02 -21.51 3.02
CA SER A 14 1.22 -22.27 3.37
C SER A 14 1.85 -21.76 4.68
N HIS A 15 2.26 -22.69 5.54
CA HIS A 15 3.06 -22.39 6.73
C HIS A 15 4.55 -22.25 6.40
N ASP A 16 4.98 -22.70 5.23
CA ASP A 16 6.32 -22.51 4.70
C ASP A 16 6.31 -21.33 3.71
N TYR A 17 7.00 -20.25 4.05
CA TYR A 17 7.15 -19.06 3.22
C TYR A 17 8.46 -18.36 3.53
N SER A 18 8.99 -17.66 2.53
CA SER A 18 10.11 -16.73 2.71
C SER A 18 9.64 -15.29 2.56
N VAL A 19 10.31 -14.36 3.25
CA VAL A 19 10.04 -12.93 3.16
C VAL A 19 11.29 -12.20 2.69
N LYS A 20 11.20 -11.51 1.56
CA LYS A 20 12.21 -10.58 1.07
C LYS A 20 11.73 -9.14 1.28
N ILE A 21 12.58 -8.29 1.84
CA ILE A 21 12.30 -6.86 2.01
C ILE A 21 13.21 -6.07 1.09
N GLU A 22 12.61 -5.15 0.33
CA GLU A 22 13.33 -4.22 -0.55
C GLU A 22 12.75 -2.81 -0.45
N SER A 23 13.40 -1.84 -1.10
CA SER A 23 12.84 -0.49 -1.20
C SER A 23 11.56 -0.51 -2.05
N GLY A 24 10.48 0.04 -1.51
CA GLY A 24 9.20 0.16 -2.22
C GLY A 24 9.16 1.34 -3.21
N SER A 25 10.11 2.27 -3.11
CA SER A 25 10.19 3.50 -3.91
C SER A 25 11.62 3.79 -4.36
N SER A 26 11.78 4.51 -5.48
CA SER A 26 13.09 4.99 -5.93
C SER A 26 13.50 6.26 -5.17
N LYS A 27 14.77 6.63 -5.28
CA LYS A 27 15.30 7.83 -4.63
C LYS A 27 14.59 9.07 -5.17
N GLY A 28 13.86 9.75 -4.29
CA GLY A 28 13.16 10.99 -4.62
C GLY A 28 11.67 10.82 -4.90
N ASP A 29 11.17 9.60 -5.09
CA ASP A 29 9.75 9.29 -5.31
C ASP A 29 8.91 9.58 -4.06
N ASN A 30 9.50 9.35 -2.89
CA ASN A 30 8.83 9.57 -1.61
C ASN A 30 9.38 10.82 -0.90
N TYR A 31 8.49 11.74 -0.52
CA TYR A 31 8.85 12.97 0.18
C TYR A 31 8.92 12.79 1.71
N ILE A 32 7.99 12.03 2.30
CA ILE A 32 7.90 11.81 3.76
C ILE A 32 7.81 10.32 4.07
N GLY A 33 8.66 9.85 4.98
CA GLY A 33 8.70 8.45 5.41
C GLY A 33 9.67 7.58 4.62
N VAL A 34 9.60 6.29 4.88
CA VAL A 34 10.32 5.22 4.21
C VAL A 34 9.29 4.21 3.73
N VAL A 35 9.40 3.81 2.46
CA VAL A 35 8.50 2.84 1.83
C VAL A 35 9.29 1.56 1.61
N TYR A 36 8.84 0.48 2.22
CA TYR A 36 9.36 -0.86 2.00
C TYR A 36 8.37 -1.68 1.17
N ARG A 37 8.89 -2.57 0.33
CA ARG A 37 8.11 -3.66 -0.26
C ARG A 37 8.53 -4.95 0.41
N ALA A 38 7.58 -5.62 1.04
CA ALA A 38 7.77 -6.96 1.59
C ALA A 38 7.12 -7.97 0.64
N ILE A 39 7.95 -8.82 0.04
CA ILE A 39 7.57 -9.87 -0.91
C ILE A 39 7.54 -11.18 -0.14
N VAL A 40 6.41 -11.87 -0.21
CA VAL A 40 6.18 -13.16 0.43
C VAL A 40 6.08 -14.20 -0.67
N GLU A 41 6.95 -15.20 -0.59
CA GLU A 41 7.02 -16.29 -1.56
C GLU A 41 6.81 -17.61 -0.82
N SER A 42 5.75 -18.33 -1.18
CA SER A 42 5.52 -19.71 -0.73
C SER A 42 6.10 -20.71 -1.75
N PRO A 43 6.65 -21.85 -1.29
CA PRO A 43 7.02 -22.94 -2.19
C PRO A 43 5.81 -23.41 -3.00
N LYS A 44 6.04 -23.91 -4.21
CA LYS A 44 4.99 -24.62 -4.96
C LYS A 44 4.66 -25.90 -4.18
N ASP A 45 3.41 -26.06 -3.76
CA ASP A 45 2.96 -27.34 -3.23
C ASP A 45 2.96 -28.38 -4.35
N ALA A 46 3.70 -29.46 -4.19
CA ALA A 46 3.86 -30.49 -5.23
C ALA A 46 2.57 -31.28 -5.53
N LYS A 47 1.52 -31.11 -4.69
CA LYS A 47 0.23 -31.79 -4.82
C LYS A 47 -0.86 -30.93 -5.46
N ASP A 48 -0.67 -29.62 -5.51
CA ASP A 48 -1.63 -28.70 -6.08
C ASP A 48 -0.97 -27.97 -7.25
N ASN A 49 -1.39 -28.30 -8.47
CA ASN A 49 -0.94 -27.61 -9.69
C ASN A 49 -1.44 -26.15 -9.75
N GLU A 50 -2.05 -25.63 -8.68
CA GLU A 50 -2.69 -24.33 -8.65
C GLU A 50 -2.03 -23.38 -7.65
N LYS A 51 -1.22 -22.49 -8.23
CA LYS A 51 -0.72 -21.20 -7.72
C LYS A 51 0.41 -21.21 -6.69
N ARG A 52 1.48 -20.50 -7.05
CA ARG A 52 2.33 -19.82 -6.07
C ARG A 52 1.50 -18.68 -5.48
N ASP A 53 1.31 -18.68 -4.17
CA ASP A 53 0.77 -17.51 -3.46
C ASP A 53 1.89 -16.47 -3.31
N ASN A 54 2.31 -15.90 -4.44
CA ASN A 54 3.23 -14.78 -4.44
C ASN A 54 2.43 -13.52 -4.10
N PHE A 55 2.71 -12.96 -2.94
CA PHE A 55 2.02 -11.79 -2.42
C PHE A 55 3.03 -10.71 -2.05
N SER A 56 2.66 -9.44 -2.21
CA SER A 56 3.51 -8.32 -1.78
C SER A 56 2.70 -7.24 -1.07
N VAL A 57 3.34 -6.65 -0.07
CA VAL A 57 2.78 -5.58 0.78
C VAL A 57 3.71 -4.38 0.73
N ILE A 58 3.13 -3.20 0.56
CA ILE A 58 3.83 -1.94 0.78
C ILE A 58 3.70 -1.58 2.26
N VAL A 59 4.83 -1.37 2.91
CA VAL A 59 4.90 -0.94 4.31
C VAL A 59 5.50 0.45 4.36
N LYS A 60 4.68 1.44 4.69
CA LYS A 60 5.11 2.83 4.84
C LYS A 60 5.29 3.13 6.32
N VAL A 61 6.46 3.68 6.68
CA VAL A 61 6.79 4.07 8.05
C VAL A 61 7.40 5.48 8.09
N PRO A 62 7.23 6.25 9.17
CA PRO A 62 7.87 7.55 9.30
C PRO A 62 9.40 7.39 9.46
N PRO A 63 10.18 8.45 9.20
CA PRO A 63 11.59 8.45 9.60
C PRO A 63 11.71 8.20 11.11
N GLN A 64 12.75 7.49 11.54
CA GLN A 64 13.00 7.20 12.95
C GLN A 64 13.87 8.27 13.63
N ASN A 65 14.65 9.02 12.85
CA ASN A 65 15.47 10.11 13.39
C ASN A 65 14.56 11.25 13.93
N PRO A 66 14.68 11.66 15.20
CA PRO A 66 13.80 12.66 15.82
C PRO A 66 13.81 14.03 15.13
N ILE A 67 14.99 14.47 14.66
CA ILE A 67 15.14 15.75 13.95
C ILE A 67 14.34 15.71 12.66
N ARG A 68 14.45 14.63 11.88
CA ARG A 68 13.66 14.43 10.65
C ARG A 68 12.17 14.30 10.95
N ARG A 69 11.78 13.58 12.01
CA ARG A 69 10.36 13.47 12.41
C ARG A 69 9.75 14.84 12.67
N LYS A 70 10.47 15.70 13.41
CA LYS A 70 10.05 17.07 13.69
C LYS A 70 10.04 17.94 12.42
N GLN A 71 11.12 17.93 11.63
CA GLN A 71 11.25 18.72 10.41
C GLN A 71 10.11 18.45 9.41
N PHE A 72 9.73 17.18 9.24
CA PHE A 72 8.71 16.77 8.27
C PHE A 72 7.31 16.61 8.87
N PHE A 73 7.09 16.97 10.14
CA PHE A 73 5.83 16.72 10.84
C PHE A 73 5.35 15.26 10.65
N ALA A 74 6.27 14.30 10.74
CA ALA A 74 6.06 12.95 10.28
C ALA A 74 4.90 12.26 11.01
N ARG A 75 4.86 12.33 12.35
CA ARG A 75 3.79 11.71 13.16
C ARG A 75 2.41 12.23 12.76
N PRO A 76 2.12 13.55 12.76
CA PRO A 76 0.83 14.05 12.27
C PRO A 76 0.46 13.59 10.85
N CYS A 77 1.43 13.51 9.92
CA CYS A 77 1.18 13.03 8.57
C CYS A 77 0.72 11.56 8.55
N PHE A 78 1.40 10.69 9.31
CA PHE A 78 1.06 9.26 9.38
C PHE A 78 -0.25 9.01 10.12
N LEU A 79 -0.55 9.78 11.18
CA LEU A 79 -1.85 9.68 11.87
C LEU A 79 -3.01 10.11 10.96
N ARG A 80 -2.81 11.14 10.11
CA ARG A 80 -3.81 11.53 9.10
C ARG A 80 -3.99 10.47 8.01
N GLU A 81 -2.91 9.84 7.58
CA GLU A 81 -2.98 8.75 6.60
C GLU A 81 -3.72 7.54 7.18
N ALA A 82 -3.45 7.18 8.44
CA ALA A 82 -4.21 6.14 9.15
C ALA A 82 -5.70 6.50 9.25
N LEU A 83 -6.04 7.71 9.70
CA LEU A 83 -7.42 8.22 9.76
C LEU A 83 -8.12 8.15 8.39
N ALA A 84 -7.41 8.46 7.31
CA ALA A 84 -7.96 8.39 5.97
C ALA A 84 -8.41 6.97 5.61
N TYR A 85 -7.58 5.96 5.91
CA TYR A 85 -7.92 4.56 5.63
C TYR A 85 -8.91 3.95 6.62
N ASP A 86 -8.79 4.27 7.90
CA ASP A 86 -9.59 3.65 8.95
C ASP A 86 -11.00 4.23 9.05
N GLU A 87 -11.18 5.51 8.72
CA GLU A 87 -12.46 6.21 8.92
C GLU A 87 -12.97 6.87 7.62
N ILE A 88 -12.16 7.72 6.98
CA ILE A 88 -12.67 8.60 5.91
C ILE A 88 -13.07 7.82 4.66
N LEU A 89 -12.20 6.93 4.17
CA LEU A 89 -12.47 6.13 2.96
C LEU A 89 -13.65 5.15 3.16
N PRO A 90 -13.81 4.48 4.31
CA PRO A 90 -15.03 3.74 4.64
C PRO A 90 -16.30 4.61 4.61
N ILE A 91 -16.28 5.81 5.20
CA ILE A 91 -17.42 6.75 5.17
C ILE A 91 -17.73 7.16 3.73
N LEU A 92 -16.72 7.45 2.92
CA LEU A 92 -16.92 7.79 1.51
C LEU A 92 -17.54 6.62 0.73
N LYS A 93 -17.09 5.39 0.97
CA LYS A 93 -17.68 4.18 0.37
C LYS A 93 -19.15 4.01 0.76
N GLU A 94 -19.48 4.21 2.04
CA GLU A 94 -20.86 4.14 2.52
C GLU A 94 -21.72 5.25 1.89
N PHE A 95 -21.21 6.47 1.84
CA PHE A 95 -21.90 7.60 1.21
C PHE A 95 -22.23 7.33 -0.26
N GLN A 96 -21.27 6.79 -1.04
CA GLN A 96 -21.49 6.41 -2.43
C GLN A 96 -22.58 5.32 -2.57
N SER A 97 -22.60 4.35 -1.65
CA SER A 97 -23.64 3.31 -1.58
C SER A 97 -25.03 3.89 -1.31
N ILE A 98 -25.16 4.77 -0.30
CA ILE A 98 -26.42 5.45 0.06
C ILE A 98 -26.96 6.29 -1.12
N ARG A 99 -26.06 6.87 -1.92
CA ARG A 99 -26.41 7.65 -3.11
C ARG A 99 -26.73 6.80 -4.34
N ASN A 100 -26.64 5.47 -4.25
CA ASN A 100 -26.80 4.54 -5.37
C ASN A 100 -25.92 4.94 -6.57
N ILE A 101 -24.68 5.38 -6.29
CA ILE A 101 -23.71 5.64 -7.34
C ILE A 101 -23.48 4.34 -8.12
N LYS A 102 -23.50 4.43 -9.45
CA LYS A 102 -23.28 3.26 -10.29
C LYS A 102 -21.87 2.73 -10.09
N MET A 103 -21.68 1.43 -10.33
CA MET A 103 -20.39 0.78 -10.11
C MET A 103 -19.28 1.44 -10.94
N GLU A 104 -19.56 1.82 -12.18
CA GLU A 104 -18.64 2.53 -13.07
C GLU A 104 -18.22 3.92 -12.54
N ASP A 105 -19.06 4.57 -11.76
CA ASP A 105 -18.86 5.93 -11.23
C ASP A 105 -18.38 5.92 -9.77
N THR A 106 -18.26 4.74 -9.16
CA THR A 106 -17.87 4.62 -7.76
C THR A 106 -16.35 4.73 -7.62
N PHE A 107 -15.92 5.63 -6.75
CA PHE A 107 -14.50 5.89 -6.48
C PHE A 107 -13.91 4.81 -5.57
N TYR A 108 -12.94 4.08 -6.12
CA TYR A 108 -12.12 3.08 -5.45
C TYR A 108 -10.63 3.20 -5.82
N GLU A 109 -10.21 4.35 -6.36
CA GLU A 109 -8.86 4.63 -6.88
C GLU A 109 -7.86 4.92 -5.75
N TYR A 110 -7.81 4.02 -4.77
CA TYR A 110 -6.88 3.99 -3.65
C TYR A 110 -6.50 2.53 -3.35
N PRO A 111 -5.26 2.25 -2.89
CA PRO A 111 -4.86 0.89 -2.56
C PRO A 111 -5.64 0.39 -1.33
N GLU A 112 -5.95 -0.90 -1.32
CA GLU A 112 -6.48 -1.56 -0.13
C GLU A 112 -5.49 -1.41 1.04
N CYS A 113 -5.98 -0.95 2.19
CA CYS A 113 -5.22 -0.93 3.43
C CYS A 113 -5.52 -2.19 4.23
N TYR A 114 -4.46 -2.92 4.57
CA TYR A 114 -4.56 -4.12 5.39
C TYR A 114 -4.55 -3.79 6.88
N LYS A 115 -3.76 -2.79 7.28
CA LYS A 115 -3.57 -2.41 8.69
C LYS A 115 -2.92 -1.05 8.82
N THR A 116 -3.27 -0.33 9.88
CA THR A 116 -2.60 0.89 10.34
C THR A 116 -2.07 0.66 11.76
N LEU A 117 -0.98 1.35 12.11
CA LEU A 117 -0.45 1.44 13.47
C LEU A 117 -0.22 2.92 13.80
N THR A 118 -0.62 3.36 14.99
CA THR A 118 -0.62 4.78 15.38
C THR A 118 0.20 5.08 16.65
N GLU A 119 0.77 4.04 17.27
CA GLU A 119 1.68 4.16 18.41
C GLU A 119 2.92 4.99 18.04
N ASP A 120 3.36 5.89 18.92
CA ASP A 120 4.51 6.75 18.64
C ASP A 120 5.78 5.94 18.41
N TYR A 121 6.55 6.38 17.40
CA TYR A 121 7.70 5.69 16.81
C TYR A 121 7.43 4.32 16.17
N HIS A 122 6.22 3.79 16.29
CA HIS A 122 5.78 2.52 15.72
C HIS A 122 4.66 2.68 14.70
N GLU A 123 4.49 3.90 14.17
CA GLU A 123 3.48 4.16 13.15
C GLU A 123 3.80 3.40 11.86
N ALA A 124 2.78 2.82 11.25
CA ALA A 124 2.92 2.13 9.98
C ALA A 124 1.60 2.09 9.22
N VAL A 125 1.68 2.07 7.90
CA VAL A 125 0.53 1.81 7.01
C VAL A 125 0.90 0.66 6.10
N PHE A 126 0.09 -0.40 6.12
CA PHE A 126 0.29 -1.62 5.33
C PHE A 126 -0.72 -1.61 4.18
N LEU A 127 -0.22 -1.48 2.96
CA LEU A 127 -1.04 -1.30 1.75
C LEU A 127 -0.81 -2.44 0.76
N ARG A 128 -1.82 -2.71 -0.06
CA ARG A 128 -1.68 -3.53 -1.28
C ARG A 128 -0.60 -2.96 -2.18
N ASP A 129 0.26 -3.83 -2.69
CA ASP A 129 1.22 -3.44 -3.72
C ASP A 129 0.54 -3.38 -5.09
N LEU A 130 0.33 -2.16 -5.58
CA LEU A 130 -0.30 -1.91 -6.89
C LEU A 130 0.57 -2.36 -8.07
N ARG A 131 1.87 -2.66 -7.87
CA ARG A 131 2.67 -3.29 -8.94
C ARG A 131 2.16 -4.68 -9.31
N MET A 132 1.47 -5.37 -8.39
CA MET A 132 0.78 -6.63 -8.68
C MET A 132 -0.36 -6.44 -9.69
N ASP A 133 -0.92 -5.22 -9.74
CA ASP A 133 -1.97 -4.80 -10.66
C ASP A 133 -1.41 -4.04 -11.87
N LYS A 134 -0.10 -4.17 -12.13
CA LYS A 134 0.64 -3.55 -13.24
C LYS A 134 0.70 -2.02 -13.19
N PHE A 135 0.39 -1.39 -12.05
CA PHE A 135 0.67 0.03 -11.86
C PHE A 135 2.17 0.25 -11.70
N PHE A 136 2.65 1.39 -12.19
CA PHE A 136 4.02 1.83 -12.02
C PHE A 136 4.07 3.34 -11.82
N MET A 137 5.15 3.81 -11.21
CA MET A 137 5.41 5.23 -11.05
C MET A 137 6.23 5.71 -12.25
N LEU A 138 5.75 6.74 -12.93
CA LEU A 138 6.48 7.39 -14.02
C LEU A 138 7.72 8.09 -13.46
N ASN A 139 8.80 8.07 -14.26
CA ASN A 139 9.97 8.87 -13.95
C ASN A 139 9.62 10.35 -14.12
N ARG A 140 9.65 11.11 -13.02
CA ARG A 140 9.31 12.55 -13.03
C ARG A 140 10.23 13.43 -13.88
N PHE A 141 11.37 12.89 -14.33
CA PHE A 141 12.31 13.57 -15.22
C PHE A 141 12.06 13.26 -16.70
N GLU A 142 11.13 12.37 -17.00
CA GLU A 142 10.71 12.03 -18.36
C GLU A 142 9.42 12.75 -18.74
N GLU A 143 9.19 12.94 -20.04
CA GLU A 143 8.00 13.58 -20.56
C GLU A 143 6.76 12.69 -20.40
N ILE A 144 5.63 13.30 -20.04
CA ILE A 144 4.34 12.61 -19.99
C ILE A 144 3.74 12.65 -21.40
N THR A 145 3.65 11.50 -22.05
CA THR A 145 3.01 11.35 -23.37
C THR A 145 1.49 11.40 -23.26
N ILE A 146 0.82 11.64 -24.39
CA ILE A 146 -0.65 11.59 -24.46
C ILE A 146 -1.19 10.22 -24.02
N ASP A 147 -0.50 9.13 -24.36
CA ASP A 147 -0.90 7.78 -23.97
C ASP A 147 -0.99 7.64 -22.44
N TYR A 148 -0.05 8.22 -21.69
CA TYR A 148 -0.11 8.22 -20.22
C TYR A 148 -1.25 9.07 -19.67
N VAL A 149 -1.53 10.21 -20.29
CA VAL A 149 -2.67 11.07 -19.89
C VAL A 149 -3.99 10.33 -20.07
N LEU A 150 -4.13 9.60 -21.19
CA LEU A 150 -5.33 8.83 -21.51
C LEU A 150 -5.57 7.64 -20.56
N LEU A 151 -4.56 7.21 -19.78
CA LEU A 151 -4.75 6.17 -18.76
C LEU A 151 -5.46 6.67 -17.49
N VAL A 152 -5.41 7.98 -17.20
CA VAL A 152 -5.94 8.57 -15.96
C VAL A 152 -7.11 9.50 -16.18
N VAL A 153 -7.25 10.09 -17.37
CA VAL A 153 -8.38 10.97 -17.70
C VAL A 153 -9.52 10.14 -18.27
N ARG A 154 -10.67 10.15 -17.59
CA ARG A 154 -11.93 9.69 -18.18
C ARG A 154 -12.41 10.75 -19.17
N ILE A 155 -12.55 10.37 -20.44
CA ILE A 155 -13.09 11.20 -21.53
C ILE A 155 -14.55 10.84 -21.76
#